data_AF-A0A963L350-F1
#
_entry.id   AF-A0A963L350-F1
#
_cell.length_a   1.000
_cell.length_b   1.000
_cell.length_c   1.000
_cell.angle_alpha   90.00
_cell.angle_beta   90.00
_cell.angle_gamma   90.00
#
_symmetry.space_group_name_H-M   'P 1'
#
loop_
_entity.id
_entity.type
_entity.pdbx_description
1 polymer ?
#
loop_
_entity_poly.entity_id
_entity_poly.type
_entity_poly.pdbx_seq_one_letter_code
_entity_poly.pdbx_strand_id
1 'polypeptide(L)'
;AGVYRVLIDAARTTGVVMFLCGAATAASYMITLADLPSELARSMGPLLENPMLFMAVVALFLLAVGMVMDLTPTILILAPVLAPLAGKAGIDPVYFGFVFIFIGCLGLLTPPVGTVLNVVAGVGRLRMEPVIRGVMPFLAVYFAMLALLIVFPSIVLAPLRLMF
;
A
#
# COMPACT_ATOMS: atom_id res chain seq x y z
N ALA A 1 -20.70 12.62 29.27
CA ALA A 1 -21.39 12.72 27.95
C ALA A 1 -20.43 12.63 26.75
N GLY A 2 -19.25 13.25 26.77
CA GLY A 2 -18.31 13.22 25.64
C GLY A 2 -17.75 11.83 25.28
N VAL A 3 -17.37 11.03 26.27
CA VAL A 3 -16.73 9.71 26.05
C VAL A 3 -17.63 8.71 25.31
N TYR A 4 -18.94 8.69 25.62
CA TYR A 4 -19.91 7.81 24.96
C TYR A 4 -20.04 8.12 23.46
N ARG A 5 -20.02 9.42 23.10
CA ARG A 5 -20.13 9.86 21.71
C ARG A 5 -18.86 9.50 20.91
N VAL A 6 -17.69 9.72 21.51
CA VAL A 6 -16.39 9.35 20.92
C VAL A 6 -16.28 7.84 20.72
N LEU A 7 -16.77 7.03 21.68
CA LEU A 7 -16.80 5.57 21.54
C LEU A 7 -17.71 5.12 20.40
N ILE A 8 -18.88 5.74 20.21
CA ILE A 8 -19.78 5.42 19.09
C ILE A 8 -19.14 5.80 17.75
N ASP A 9 -18.52 6.98 17.64
CA ASP A 9 -17.85 7.39 16.40
C ASP A 9 -16.64 6.49 16.07
N ALA A 10 -15.86 6.10 17.08
CA ALA A 10 -14.77 5.14 16.93
C ALA A 10 -15.29 3.75 16.51
N ALA A 11 -16.37 3.26 17.13
CA ALA A 11 -16.99 1.99 16.77
C ALA A 11 -17.57 2.00 15.36
N ARG A 12 -18.13 3.13 14.91
CA ARG A 12 -18.68 3.28 13.55
C ARG A 12 -17.59 3.21 12.49
N THR A 13 -16.47 3.89 12.71
CA THR A 13 -15.33 3.88 11.78
C THR A 13 -14.68 2.50 11.71
N THR A 14 -14.42 1.87 12.85
CA THR A 14 -13.90 0.49 12.89
C THR A 14 -14.87 -0.54 12.32
N GLY A 15 -16.18 -0.36 12.50
CA GLY A 15 -17.21 -1.25 11.93
C GLY A 15 -17.20 -1.26 10.40
N VAL A 16 -17.04 -0.10 9.76
CA VAL A 16 -16.92 -0.01 8.29
C VAL A 16 -15.66 -0.73 7.80
N VAL A 17 -14.53 -0.53 8.50
CA VAL A 17 -13.26 -1.22 8.17
C VAL A 17 -13.41 -2.73 8.30
N MET A 18 -14.00 -3.22 9.40
CA MET A 18 -14.19 -4.66 9.62
C MET A 18 -15.17 -5.28 8.62
N PHE A 19 -16.20 -4.55 8.20
CA PHE A 19 -17.10 -5.00 7.13
C PHE A 19 -16.37 -5.16 5.79
N LEU A 20 -15.53 -4.18 5.42
CA LEU A 20 -14.66 -4.28 4.25
C LEU A 20 -13.67 -5.46 4.37
N CYS A 21 -13.08 -5.68 5.55
CA CYS A 21 -12.21 -6.85 5.80
C CYS A 21 -12.94 -8.17 5.56
N GLY A 22 -14.19 -8.28 6.03
CA GLY A 22 -15.02 -9.47 5.81
C GLY A 22 -15.28 -9.73 4.33
N ALA A 23 -15.70 -8.69 3.59
CA ALA A 23 -15.94 -8.79 2.14
C ALA A 23 -14.65 -9.12 1.36
N ALA A 24 -13.51 -8.56 1.77
CA ALA A 24 -12.21 -8.85 1.20
C ALA A 24 -11.75 -10.29 1.42
N THR A 25 -12.04 -10.88 2.58
CA THR A 25 -11.77 -12.30 2.82
C THR A 25 -12.55 -13.20 1.84
N ALA A 26 -13.81 -12.86 1.57
CA ALA A 26 -14.61 -13.58 0.57
C ALA A 26 -14.04 -13.41 -0.86
N ALA A 27 -13.59 -12.20 -1.22
CA ALA A 27 -12.93 -11.96 -2.50
C ALA A 27 -11.60 -12.73 -2.63
N SER A 28 -10.76 -12.73 -1.58
CA SER A 28 -9.52 -13.50 -1.51
C SER A 28 -9.75 -15.00 -1.74
N TYR A 29 -10.83 -15.54 -1.17
CA TYR A 29 -11.20 -16.94 -1.36
C TYR A 29 -11.62 -17.22 -2.82
N MET A 30 -12.41 -16.33 -3.42
CA MET A 30 -12.77 -16.44 -4.85
C MET A 30 -11.56 -16.32 -5.78
N ILE A 31 -10.62 -15.42 -5.50
CA ILE A 31 -9.37 -15.26 -6.26
C ILE A 31 -8.51 -16.53 -6.19
N THR A 32 -8.47 -17.16 -5.01
CA THR A 32 -7.75 -18.43 -4.82
C THR A 32 -8.44 -19.56 -5.59
N LEU A 33 -9.77 -19.63 -5.57
CA LEU A 33 -10.56 -20.60 -6.33
C LEU A 33 -10.42 -20.42 -7.85
N ALA A 34 -10.36 -19.18 -8.32
CA ALA A 34 -10.17 -18.85 -9.73
C ALA A 34 -8.74 -19.12 -10.23
N ASP A 35 -7.82 -19.51 -9.34
CA ASP A 35 -6.39 -19.72 -9.60
C ASP A 35 -5.72 -18.55 -10.35
N LEU A 36 -6.24 -17.34 -10.13
CA LEU A 36 -5.73 -16.11 -10.74
C LEU A 36 -4.23 -15.90 -10.48
N PRO A 37 -3.67 -16.26 -9.30
CA PRO A 37 -2.22 -16.17 -9.08
C PRO A 37 -1.39 -17.13 -9.93
N SER A 38 -1.94 -18.22 -10.48
CA SER A 38 -1.23 -19.11 -11.40
C SER A 38 -1.31 -18.60 -12.84
N GLU A 39 -2.47 -18.07 -13.23
CA GLU A 39 -2.71 -17.45 -14.54
C GLU A 39 -1.81 -16.22 -14.73
N LEU A 40 -1.75 -15.35 -13.72
CA LEU A 40 -0.85 -14.19 -13.69
C LEU A 40 0.62 -14.60 -13.62
N ALA A 41 0.95 -15.67 -12.90
CA ALA A 41 2.32 -16.17 -12.87
C ALA A 41 2.78 -16.74 -14.23
N ARG A 42 1.87 -17.35 -15.00
CA ARG A 42 2.15 -17.81 -16.37
C ARG A 42 2.30 -16.64 -17.34
N SER A 43 1.45 -15.62 -17.25
CA SER A 43 1.52 -14.44 -18.12
C SER A 43 2.70 -13.52 -17.80
N MET A 44 3.10 -13.46 -16.53
CA MET A 44 4.26 -12.71 -16.03
C MET A 44 5.51 -13.58 -15.88
N GLY A 45 5.54 -14.79 -16.46
CA GLY A 45 6.63 -15.77 -16.34
C GLY A 45 8.06 -15.18 -16.44
N PRO A 46 8.40 -14.37 -17.47
CA PRO A 46 9.73 -13.77 -17.57
C PRO A 46 9.99 -12.63 -16.56
N LEU A 47 8.95 -12.01 -15.99
CA LEU A 47 9.10 -10.99 -14.94
C LEU A 47 9.34 -11.60 -13.56
N LEU A 48 8.86 -12.83 -13.31
CA LEU A 48 9.09 -13.55 -12.06
C LEU A 48 10.53 -14.05 -11.89
N GLU A 49 11.29 -14.17 -12.99
CA GLU A 49 12.71 -14.55 -12.97
C GLU A 49 13.59 -13.47 -12.33
N ASN A 50 13.15 -12.20 -12.34
CA ASN A 50 13.86 -11.09 -11.73
C ASN A 50 13.01 -10.39 -10.65
N PRO A 51 13.20 -10.74 -9.36
CA PRO A 51 12.40 -10.21 -8.26
C PRO A 51 12.45 -8.68 -8.14
N MET A 52 13.53 -8.05 -8.60
CA MET A 52 13.67 -6.59 -8.61
C MET A 52 12.75 -5.94 -9.65
N LEU A 53 12.65 -6.55 -10.84
CA LEU A 53 11.83 -6.06 -11.95
C LEU A 53 10.34 -6.28 -11.66
N PHE A 54 9.99 -7.43 -11.09
CA PHE A 54 8.65 -7.68 -10.55
C PHE A 54 8.26 -6.64 -9.51
N MET A 55 9.13 -6.39 -8.51
CA MET A 55 8.82 -5.41 -7.47
C MET A 55 8.68 -3.99 -8.02
N ALA A 56 9.47 -3.59 -9.00
CA ALA A 56 9.34 -2.28 -9.64
C ALA A 56 7.99 -2.11 -10.36
N VAL A 57 7.54 -3.13 -11.09
CA VAL A 57 6.24 -3.12 -11.79
C VAL A 57 5.09 -3.10 -10.80
N VAL A 58 5.15 -3.96 -9.77
CA VAL A 58 4.13 -3.99 -8.71
C VAL A 58 4.11 -2.68 -7.95
N ALA A 59 5.27 -2.08 -7.68
CA ALA A 59 5.36 -0.81 -7.00
C ALA A 59 4.72 0.32 -7.81
N LEU A 60 4.99 0.38 -9.12
CA LEU A 60 4.39 1.37 -10.01
C LEU A 60 2.87 1.18 -10.12
N PHE A 61 2.41 -0.06 -10.22
CA PHE A 61 1.00 -0.41 -10.24
C PHE A 61 0.30 0.00 -8.93
N LEU A 62 0.89 -0.36 -7.79
CA LEU A 62 0.39 0.02 -6.46
C LEU A 62 0.40 1.53 -6.24
N LEU A 63 1.38 2.23 -6.80
CA LEU A 63 1.44 3.68 -6.73
C LEU A 63 0.29 4.31 -7.54
N ALA A 64 0.03 3.83 -8.75
CA ALA A 64 -1.08 4.29 -9.57
C ALA A 64 -2.45 4.01 -8.92
N VAL A 65 -2.64 2.82 -8.34
CA VAL A 65 -3.88 2.46 -7.64
C VAL A 65 -4.00 3.23 -6.32
N GLY A 66 -2.94 3.31 -5.53
CA GLY A 66 -2.90 3.98 -4.22
C GLY A 66 -2.99 5.50 -4.31
N MET A 67 -2.71 6.09 -5.48
CA MET A 67 -3.04 7.49 -5.75
C MET A 67 -4.55 7.75 -5.83
N VAL A 68 -5.35 6.74 -6.19
CA VAL A 68 -6.81 6.86 -6.42
C VAL A 68 -7.61 6.28 -5.25
N MET A 69 -7.16 5.17 -4.70
CA MET A 69 -7.80 4.45 -3.60
C MET A 69 -7.11 4.72 -2.27
N ASP A 70 -7.91 4.81 -1.20
CA ASP A 70 -7.40 4.89 0.17
C ASP A 70 -6.59 3.64 0.57
N LEU A 71 -5.74 3.75 1.60
CA LEU A 71 -4.89 2.65 2.06
C LEU A 71 -5.72 1.42 2.47
N THR A 72 -6.85 1.66 3.15
CA THR A 72 -7.73 0.60 3.67
C THR A 72 -8.27 -0.32 2.56
N PRO A 73 -9.02 0.17 1.54
CA PRO A 73 -9.51 -0.68 0.46
C PRO A 73 -8.38 -1.28 -0.38
N THR A 74 -7.26 -0.56 -0.55
CA THR A 74 -6.12 -1.05 -1.33
C THR A 74 -5.51 -2.30 -0.68
N ILE A 75 -5.22 -2.25 0.62
CA ILE A 75 -4.71 -3.43 1.35
C ILE A 75 -5.71 -4.58 1.25
N LEU A 76 -6.99 -4.30 1.50
CA LEU A 76 -8.00 -5.35 1.55
C LEU A 76 -8.25 -6.05 0.21
N ILE A 77 -8.15 -5.33 -0.91
CA ILE A 77 -8.42 -5.90 -2.24
C ILE A 77 -7.13 -6.43 -2.88
N LEU A 78 -6.04 -5.64 -2.87
CA LEU A 78 -4.82 -5.97 -3.62
C LEU A 78 -3.85 -6.86 -2.84
N ALA A 79 -3.79 -6.79 -1.50
CA ALA A 79 -2.89 -7.65 -0.73
C ALA A 79 -3.15 -9.15 -0.95
N PRO A 80 -4.40 -9.67 -0.91
CA PRO A 80 -4.63 -11.10 -1.14
C PRO A 80 -4.29 -11.55 -2.56
N VAL A 81 -4.34 -10.64 -3.55
CA VAL A 81 -3.95 -10.93 -4.94
C VAL A 81 -2.43 -10.95 -5.09
N LEU A 82 -1.75 -9.96 -4.54
CA LEU A 82 -0.32 -9.75 -4.75
C LEU A 82 0.58 -10.53 -3.78
N ALA A 83 0.12 -10.84 -2.57
CA ALA A 83 0.87 -11.64 -1.60
C ALA A 83 1.29 -13.04 -2.12
N PRO A 84 0.38 -13.87 -2.69
CA PRO A 84 0.79 -15.16 -3.25
C PRO A 84 1.67 -15.01 -4.49
N LEU A 85 1.51 -13.92 -5.24
CA LEU A 85 2.33 -13.63 -6.42
C LEU A 85 3.77 -13.27 -6.03
N ALA A 86 3.94 -12.45 -4.99
CA ALA A 86 5.23 -12.13 -4.40
C ALA A 86 5.94 -13.37 -3.82
N GLY A 87 5.18 -14.26 -3.15
CA GLY A 87 5.73 -15.54 -2.67
C GLY A 87 6.24 -16.43 -3.80
N LYS A 88 5.52 -16.50 -4.94
CA LYS A 88 5.98 -17.22 -6.14
C LYS A 88 7.21 -16.60 -6.80
N ALA A 89 7.37 -15.28 -6.69
CA ALA A 89 8.55 -14.53 -7.17
C ALA A 89 9.79 -14.71 -6.26
N GLY A 90 9.70 -15.48 -5.17
CA GLY A 90 10.78 -15.65 -4.20
C GLY A 90 11.03 -14.43 -3.32
N ILE A 91 10.05 -13.52 -3.24
CA ILE A 91 10.16 -12.29 -2.45
C ILE A 91 9.71 -12.57 -1.01
N ASP A 92 10.48 -12.05 -0.06
CA ASP A 92 10.13 -12.16 1.36
C ASP A 92 8.80 -11.40 1.64
N PRO A 93 7.82 -12.06 2.29
CA PRO A 93 6.50 -11.47 2.54
C PRO A 93 6.55 -10.25 3.47
N VAL A 94 7.55 -10.15 4.34
CA VAL A 94 7.75 -8.99 5.22
C VAL A 94 8.22 -7.80 4.41
N TYR A 95 9.19 -8.02 3.51
CA TYR A 95 9.65 -6.98 2.59
C TYR A 95 8.51 -6.51 1.67
N PHE A 96 7.75 -7.43 1.09
CA PHE A 96 6.59 -7.11 0.26
C PHE A 96 5.54 -6.29 1.03
N GLY A 97 5.17 -6.72 2.25
CA GLY A 97 4.21 -6.00 3.09
C GLY A 97 4.69 -4.59 3.45
N PHE A 98 5.98 -4.43 3.76
CA PHE A 98 6.57 -3.13 4.05
C PHE A 98 6.48 -2.19 2.83
N VAL A 99 6.92 -2.64 1.66
CA VAL A 99 6.87 -1.84 0.42
C VAL A 99 5.43 -1.50 0.06
N PHE A 100 4.49 -2.45 0.22
CA PHE A 100 3.07 -2.24 -0.04
C PHE A 100 2.51 -1.10 0.81
N ILE A 101 2.75 -1.13 2.14
CA ILE A 101 2.26 -0.10 3.06
C ILE A 101 2.94 1.23 2.75
N PHE A 102 4.25 1.22 2.50
CA PHE A 102 5.01 2.43 2.18
C PHE A 102 4.49 3.13 0.92
N ILE A 103 4.18 2.38 -0.14
CA ILE A 103 3.58 2.89 -1.38
C ILE A 103 2.17 3.41 -1.14
N GLY A 104 1.36 2.71 -0.34
CA GLY A 104 0.03 3.19 0.03
C GLY A 104 0.09 4.54 0.76
N CYS A 105 1.00 4.71 1.72
CA CYS A 105 1.24 5.98 2.39
C CYS A 105 1.70 7.09 1.42
N LEU A 106 2.57 6.74 0.46
CA LEU A 106 2.98 7.64 -0.63
C LEU A 106 1.79 8.06 -1.49
N GLY A 107 0.88 7.15 -1.81
CA GLY A 107 -0.35 7.43 -2.57
C GLY A 107 -1.22 8.49 -1.90
N LEU A 108 -1.36 8.41 -0.57
CA LEU A 108 -2.12 9.39 0.24
C LEU A 108 -1.50 10.79 0.32
N LEU A 109 -0.17 10.88 0.12
CA LEU A 109 0.58 12.12 0.09
C LEU A 109 0.64 12.74 -1.31
N THR A 110 0.54 11.92 -2.36
CA THR A 110 0.73 12.37 -3.73
C THR A 110 -0.50 13.16 -4.20
N PRO A 111 -0.33 14.29 -4.91
CA PRO A 111 -1.41 15.24 -5.18
C PRO A 111 -2.59 14.84 -6.10
N PRO A 112 -2.68 13.69 -6.82
CA PRO A 112 -3.91 13.39 -7.57
C PRO A 112 -5.17 13.24 -6.71
N VAL A 113 -5.06 12.71 -5.48
CA VAL A 113 -6.17 12.70 -4.50
C VAL A 113 -5.73 13.25 -3.14
N GLY A 114 -4.49 12.96 -2.72
CA GLY A 114 -3.82 13.65 -1.61
C GLY A 114 -4.67 13.72 -0.34
N THR A 115 -5.36 12.66 0.04
CA THR A 115 -6.41 12.67 1.08
C THR A 115 -5.87 13.20 2.41
N VAL A 116 -4.64 12.83 2.77
CA VAL A 116 -3.97 13.33 3.98
C VAL A 116 -3.58 14.80 3.82
N LEU A 117 -3.11 15.20 2.64
CA LEU A 117 -2.83 16.60 2.31
C LEU A 117 -4.08 17.47 2.44
N ASN A 118 -5.24 16.97 2.01
CA ASN A 118 -6.52 17.66 2.08
C ASN A 118 -6.98 17.84 3.54
N VAL A 119 -6.80 16.82 4.38
CA VAL A 119 -7.09 16.92 5.83
C VAL A 119 -6.17 17.95 6.50
N VAL A 120 -4.88 17.95 6.19
CA VAL A 120 -3.91 18.92 6.74
C VAL A 120 -4.22 20.35 6.28
N ALA A 121 -4.56 20.54 5.01
CA ALA A 121 -4.98 21.83 4.48
C ALA A 121 -6.27 22.33 5.15
N GLY A 122 -7.23 21.43 5.40
CA GLY A 122 -8.48 21.72 6.11
C GLY A 122 -8.28 22.12 7.56
N VAL A 123 -7.43 21.42 8.31
CA VAL A 123 -7.09 21.76 9.71
C VAL A 123 -6.29 23.06 9.78
N GLY A 124 -5.32 23.24 8.87
CA GLY A 124 -4.49 24.45 8.79
C GLY A 124 -5.19 25.67 8.22
N ARG A 125 -6.41 25.53 7.66
CA ARG A 125 -7.13 26.57 6.88
C ARG A 125 -6.27 27.20 5.77
N LEU A 126 -5.37 26.41 5.19
CA LEU A 126 -4.48 26.82 4.12
C LEU A 126 -5.05 26.37 2.76
N ARG A 127 -4.74 27.11 1.70
CA ARG A 127 -5.04 26.66 0.33
C ARG A 127 -4.19 25.42 0.01
N MET A 128 -4.67 24.54 -0.85
CA MET A 128 -4.00 23.27 -1.13
C MET A 128 -2.65 23.45 -1.85
N GLU A 129 -2.51 24.48 -2.67
CA GLU A 129 -1.27 24.80 -3.41
C GLU A 129 -0.03 25.02 -2.55
N PRO A 130 -0.03 25.87 -1.51
CA PRO A 130 1.14 26.04 -0.65
C PRO A 130 1.49 24.77 0.13
N VAL A 131 0.50 23.95 0.49
CA VAL A 131 0.73 22.67 1.18
C VAL A 131 1.40 21.67 0.24
N ILE A 132 0.91 21.54 -1.00
CA ILE A 132 1.52 20.68 -2.03
C ILE A 132 2.97 21.09 -2.28
N ARG A 133 3.22 22.40 -2.46
CA ARG A 133 4.57 22.92 -2.71
C ARG A 133 5.51 22.68 -1.54
N GLY A 134 5.01 22.76 -0.30
CA GLY A 134 5.79 22.45 0.91
C GLY A 134 6.11 20.96 1.08
N VAL A 135 5.21 20.07 0.67
CA VAL A 135 5.41 18.61 0.79
C VAL A 135 6.21 18.04 -0.38
N MET A 136 6.24 18.71 -1.54
CA MET A 136 6.98 18.28 -2.73
C MET A 136 8.44 17.84 -2.47
N PRO A 137 9.29 18.58 -1.70
CA PRO A 137 10.64 18.12 -1.39
C PRO A 137 10.66 16.84 -0.57
N PHE A 138 9.74 16.66 0.38
CA PHE A 138 9.61 15.43 1.16
C PHE A 138 9.15 14.26 0.29
N LEU A 139 8.20 14.51 -0.61
CA LEU A 139 7.70 13.50 -1.53
C LEU A 139 8.82 12.98 -2.45
N ALA A 140 9.70 13.86 -2.94
CA ALA A 140 10.86 13.47 -3.72
C ALA A 140 11.81 12.55 -2.92
N VAL A 141 12.05 12.84 -1.64
CA VAL A 141 12.84 11.97 -0.75
C VAL A 141 12.16 10.61 -0.56
N TYR A 142 10.84 10.57 -0.36
CA TYR A 142 10.12 9.30 -0.24
C TYR A 142 10.14 8.47 -1.53
N PHE A 143 10.05 9.09 -2.70
CA PHE A 143 10.22 8.39 -3.99
C PHE A 143 11.65 7.86 -4.16
N ALA A 144 12.67 8.65 -3.79
CA ALA A 144 14.04 8.18 -3.80
C ALA A 144 14.26 7.01 -2.82
N MET A 145 13.63 7.07 -1.66
CA MET A 145 13.66 6.00 -0.66
C MET A 145 12.95 4.74 -1.18
N LEU A 146 11.81 4.87 -1.87
CA LEU A 146 11.13 3.76 -2.54
C LEU A 146 12.05 3.10 -3.57
N ALA A 147 12.68 3.90 -4.44
CA ALA A 147 13.63 3.38 -5.43
C ALA A 147 14.81 2.67 -4.75
N LEU A 148 15.35 3.24 -3.67
CA LEU A 148 16.43 2.63 -2.90
C LEU A 148 16.02 1.30 -2.28
N LEU A 149 14.80 1.21 -1.72
CA LEU A 149 14.26 -0.02 -1.15
C LEU A 149 14.10 -1.12 -2.21
N ILE A 150 13.64 -0.76 -3.42
CA ILE A 150 13.52 -1.67 -4.56
C ILE A 150 14.89 -2.20 -5.02
N VAL A 151 15.91 -1.33 -5.05
CA VAL A 151 17.28 -1.68 -5.47
C VAL A 151 18.04 -2.47 -4.41
N PHE A 152 17.82 -2.15 -3.13
CA PHE A 152 18.49 -2.78 -1.99
C PHE A 152 17.46 -3.37 -1.01
N PRO A 153 16.89 -4.56 -1.30
CA PRO A 153 15.98 -5.25 -0.38
C PRO A 153 16.66 -5.60 0.96
N SER A 154 18.01 -5.64 0.98
CA SER A 154 18.82 -5.80 2.18
C SER A 154 18.63 -4.69 3.21
N ILE A 155 18.22 -3.47 2.83
CA ILE A 155 17.95 -2.39 3.80
C ILE A 155 16.76 -2.74 4.71
N VAL A 156 15.80 -3.51 4.20
CA VAL A 156 14.65 -3.99 4.99
C VAL A 156 14.97 -5.29 5.71
N LEU A 157 15.67 -6.21 5.03
CA LEU A 157 15.95 -7.55 5.55
C LEU A 157 17.09 -7.58 6.59
N ALA A 158 18.05 -6.65 6.51
CA ALA A 158 19.18 -6.58 7.46
C ALA A 158 18.76 -6.22 8.89
N PRO A 159 17.96 -5.16 9.15
CA PRO A 159 17.46 -4.89 10.50
C PRO A 159 16.49 -5.97 10.98
N LEU A 160 15.72 -6.60 10.06
CA LEU A 160 14.82 -7.69 10.40
C LEU A 160 15.55 -8.91 10.95
N ARG A 161 16.69 -9.30 10.35
CA ARG A 161 17.60 -10.36 10.83
C ARG A 161 18.36 -10.03 12.11
N LEU A 162 18.34 -8.77 12.54
CA LEU A 162 19.04 -8.30 13.74
C LEU A 162 18.08 -8.20 14.93
N MET A 163 16.77 -8.07 14.67
CA MET A 163 15.72 -8.04 15.68
C MET A 163 15.08 -9.42 15.95
N PHE A 164 15.24 -10.38 15.04
CA PHE A 164 14.82 -11.78 15.17
C PHE A 164 16.00 -12.72 14.95
#